data_AF-A0A1E5BKB3-F1
#
_entry.id   AF-A0A1E5BKB3-F1
#
_cell.length_a   1.000
_cell.length_b   1.000
_cell.length_c   1.000
_cell.angle_alpha   90.00
_cell.angle_beta   90.00
_cell.angle_gamma   90.00
#
_symmetry.space_group_name_H-M   'P 1'
#
loop_
_entity.id
_entity.type
_entity.pdbx_description
1 polymer ?
#
loop_
_entity_poly.entity_id
_entity_poly.type
_entity_poly.pdbx_seq_one_letter_code
_entity_poly.pdbx_strand_id
1 'polypeptide(L)'
;MKTLLKAANLKKVVKLIGTNQYFTVSIDTKGKITFCPVGGGFVQSLKSNDDSMFEIVDEMPTEYKKAVLTLDDVPSSIFEGYCIPTQRWNGWAIPVFEVSVAKEIMAMVNGTMPEFYSVTRNDEKGFFEIEEHDHDETSQLEDFIINVDGKDIVVVSFMGANWTWCDYYGDKATEMLAKFVRFDDNE
;
A
#
# COMPACT_ATOMS: atom_id res chain seq x y z
N MET A 1 -6.60 -27.54 -1.67
CA MET A 1 -5.98 -27.18 -2.96
C MET A 1 -7.02 -27.10 -4.08
N LYS A 2 -8.32 -26.92 -3.76
CA LYS A 2 -9.39 -26.83 -4.77
C LYS A 2 -9.59 -25.38 -5.24
N THR A 3 -9.45 -24.42 -4.33
CA THR A 3 -9.65 -22.99 -4.58
C THR A 3 -8.57 -22.45 -5.51
N LEU A 4 -7.28 -22.66 -5.19
CA LEU A 4 -6.17 -22.14 -6.01
C LEU A 4 -6.15 -22.78 -7.40
N LEU A 5 -6.41 -24.10 -7.47
CA LEU A 5 -6.46 -24.81 -8.74
C LEU A 5 -7.65 -24.34 -9.60
N LYS A 6 -8.81 -24.11 -8.97
CA LYS A 6 -9.99 -23.52 -9.63
C LYS A 6 -9.68 -22.09 -10.11
N ALA A 7 -9.04 -21.27 -9.29
CA ALA A 7 -8.66 -19.91 -9.65
C ALA A 7 -7.71 -19.87 -10.85
N ALA A 8 -6.66 -20.69 -10.84
CA ALA A 8 -5.71 -20.79 -11.95
C ALA A 8 -6.38 -21.23 -13.27
N ASN A 9 -7.24 -22.25 -13.22
CA ASN A 9 -7.98 -22.71 -14.40
C ASN A 9 -8.95 -21.66 -14.95
N LEU A 10 -9.57 -20.87 -14.06
CA LEU A 10 -10.46 -19.78 -14.43
C LEU A 10 -9.72 -18.48 -14.76
N LYS A 11 -8.39 -18.44 -14.64
CA LYS A 11 -7.56 -17.23 -14.72
C LYS A 11 -8.07 -16.10 -13.80
N LYS A 12 -8.52 -16.48 -12.61
CA LYS A 12 -9.02 -15.57 -11.58
C LYS A 12 -7.95 -15.29 -10.54
N VAL A 13 -8.10 -14.14 -9.89
CA VAL A 13 -7.27 -13.72 -8.76
C VAL A 13 -7.82 -14.34 -7.49
N VAL A 14 -6.95 -14.59 -6.52
CA VAL A 14 -7.36 -14.95 -5.16
C VAL A 14 -6.98 -13.86 -4.18
N LYS A 15 -7.74 -13.74 -3.10
CA LYS A 15 -7.47 -12.85 -1.98
C LYS A 15 -7.20 -13.67 -0.73
N LEU A 16 -6.20 -13.26 0.04
CA LEU A 16 -5.96 -13.86 1.36
C LEU A 16 -7.03 -13.32 2.33
N ILE A 17 -7.82 -14.22 2.88
CA ILE A 17 -8.93 -13.92 3.79
C ILE A 17 -8.42 -13.08 4.97
N GLY A 18 -9.16 -12.02 5.31
CA GLY A 18 -8.79 -11.09 6.37
C GLY A 18 -7.76 -10.03 5.97
N THR A 19 -7.31 -10.01 4.71
CA THR A 19 -6.39 -8.99 4.18
C THR A 19 -6.94 -8.40 2.88
N ASN A 20 -6.37 -7.30 2.37
CA ASN A 20 -6.58 -6.86 0.99
C ASN A 20 -5.37 -7.19 0.11
N GLN A 21 -4.68 -8.29 0.40
CA GLN A 21 -3.63 -8.81 -0.46
C GLN A 21 -4.23 -9.76 -1.50
N TYR A 22 -3.98 -9.43 -2.76
CA TYR A 22 -4.46 -10.18 -3.92
C TYR A 22 -3.30 -10.89 -4.60
N PHE A 23 -3.57 -12.05 -5.18
CA PHE A 23 -2.58 -12.89 -5.86
C PHE A 23 -3.09 -13.43 -7.19
N THR A 24 -2.27 -13.28 -8.22
CA THR A 24 -2.43 -14.06 -9.45
C THR A 24 -1.99 -15.49 -9.18
N VAL A 25 -2.72 -16.46 -9.72
CA VAL A 25 -2.42 -17.90 -9.53
C VAL A 25 -2.15 -18.53 -10.88
N SER A 26 -1.06 -19.28 -10.99
CA SER A 26 -0.68 -20.02 -12.19
C SER A 26 -0.32 -21.46 -11.86
N ILE A 27 -0.48 -22.35 -12.84
CA ILE A 27 -0.10 -23.76 -12.77
C ILE A 27 0.96 -23.98 -13.84
N ASP A 28 2.12 -24.50 -13.45
CA ASP A 28 3.18 -24.86 -14.40
C ASP A 28 2.90 -26.20 -15.12
N THR A 29 3.74 -26.53 -16.09
CA THR A 29 3.61 -27.77 -16.88
C THR A 29 3.80 -29.06 -16.07
N LYS A 30 4.28 -28.98 -14.83
CA LYS A 30 4.45 -30.08 -13.89
C LYS A 30 3.32 -30.14 -12.84
N GLY A 31 2.32 -29.28 -12.95
CA GLY A 31 1.18 -29.21 -12.02
C GLY A 31 1.49 -28.46 -10.72
N LYS A 32 2.62 -27.74 -10.65
CA LYS A 32 2.94 -26.91 -9.48
C LYS A 32 2.15 -25.61 -9.54
N ILE A 33 1.42 -25.32 -8.47
CA ILE A 33 0.73 -24.05 -8.28
C ILE A 33 1.74 -23.01 -7.77
N THR A 34 1.81 -21.87 -8.44
CA THR A 34 2.52 -20.68 -7.97
C THR A 34 1.52 -19.54 -7.85
N PHE A 35 1.72 -18.68 -6.85
CA PHE A 35 0.93 -17.46 -6.71
C PHE A 35 1.85 -16.27 -6.47
N CYS A 36 1.53 -15.18 -7.15
CA CYS A 36 2.33 -13.96 -7.16
C CYS A 36 1.43 -12.80 -6.72
N PRO A 37 1.91 -11.90 -5.85
CA PRO A 37 1.15 -10.70 -5.51
C PRO A 37 0.77 -9.93 -6.78
N VAL A 38 -0.45 -9.39 -6.79
CA VAL A 38 -0.89 -8.50 -7.88
C VAL A 38 0.02 -7.26 -7.90
N GLY A 39 0.47 -6.84 -9.10
CA GLY A 39 1.41 -5.73 -9.27
C GLY A 39 2.89 -6.07 -9.10
N GLY A 40 3.24 -7.36 -8.95
CA GLY A 40 4.62 -7.83 -8.93
C GLY A 40 5.10 -8.29 -7.54
N GLY A 41 6.40 -8.51 -7.39
CA GLY A 41 7.02 -9.02 -6.17
C GLY A 41 7.47 -10.48 -6.26
N PHE A 42 7.93 -11.04 -5.13
CA PHE A 42 8.50 -12.37 -5.09
C PHE A 42 7.44 -13.47 -5.23
N VAL A 43 7.72 -14.46 -6.08
CA VAL A 43 6.88 -15.66 -6.24
C VAL A 43 6.81 -16.41 -4.90
N GLN A 44 5.61 -16.60 -4.37
CA GLN A 44 5.41 -17.40 -3.18
C GLN A 44 5.02 -18.83 -3.56
N SER A 45 5.45 -19.80 -2.74
CA SER A 45 5.11 -21.20 -2.91
C SER A 45 4.51 -21.76 -1.63
N LEU A 46 3.30 -22.31 -1.74
CA LEU A 46 2.68 -23.03 -0.63
C LEU A 46 3.22 -24.46 -0.63
N LYS A 47 3.76 -24.90 0.51
CA LYS A 47 4.04 -26.32 0.75
C LYS A 47 2.79 -27.10 1.16
N SER A 48 1.74 -26.40 1.60
CA SER A 48 0.52 -27.00 2.13
C SER A 48 -0.52 -27.23 1.04
N ASN A 49 -1.29 -28.31 1.17
CA ASN A 49 -2.48 -28.55 0.36
C ASN A 49 -3.69 -27.75 0.88
N ASP A 50 -3.54 -27.00 1.98
CA ASP A 50 -4.59 -26.20 2.57
C ASP A 50 -4.60 -24.79 1.96
N ASP A 51 -5.61 -24.54 1.13
CA ASP A 51 -5.88 -23.26 0.50
C ASP A 51 -7.14 -22.58 1.05
N SER A 52 -7.59 -22.99 2.25
CA SER A 52 -8.75 -22.41 2.93
C SER A 52 -8.57 -20.94 3.28
N MET A 53 -7.33 -20.45 3.35
CA MET A 53 -7.00 -19.05 3.59
C MET A 53 -7.26 -18.14 2.38
N PHE A 54 -7.60 -18.71 1.21
CA PHE A 54 -7.83 -17.95 -0.02
C PHE A 54 -9.30 -17.97 -0.42
N GLU A 55 -9.78 -16.85 -0.93
CA GLU A 55 -11.06 -16.73 -1.63
C GLU A 55 -10.84 -16.32 -3.08
N ILE A 56 -11.65 -16.87 -4.00
CA ILE A 56 -11.62 -16.46 -5.41
C ILE A 56 -12.30 -15.11 -5.52
N VAL A 57 -11.64 -14.18 -6.20
CA VAL A 57 -12.14 -12.85 -6.46
C VAL A 57 -12.71 -12.81 -7.88
N ASP A 58 -14.01 -12.56 -7.98
CA ASP A 58 -14.69 -12.49 -9.28
C ASP A 58 -14.37 -11.19 -10.02
N GLU A 59 -14.35 -10.08 -9.28
CA GLU A 59 -14.02 -8.74 -9.76
C GLU A 59 -13.05 -8.06 -8.82
N MET A 60 -12.03 -7.44 -9.41
CA MET A 60 -10.95 -6.79 -8.67
C MET A 60 -11.40 -5.41 -8.21
N PRO A 61 -11.20 -5.03 -6.94
CA PRO A 61 -11.55 -3.68 -6.50
C PRO A 61 -10.69 -2.65 -7.22
N THR A 62 -11.37 -1.72 -7.89
CA THR A 62 -10.79 -0.59 -8.62
C THR A 62 -10.96 0.73 -7.89
N GLU A 63 -11.53 0.69 -6.68
CA GLU A 63 -11.83 1.86 -5.87
C GLU A 63 -10.82 2.00 -4.74
N TYR A 64 -10.59 3.25 -4.33
CA TYR A 64 -9.82 3.57 -3.15
C TYR A 64 -10.49 3.02 -1.89
N LYS A 65 -9.72 2.31 -1.07
CA LYS A 65 -10.13 1.82 0.24
C LYS A 65 -9.20 2.39 1.30
N LYS A 66 -9.76 2.79 2.43
CA LYS A 66 -8.99 3.26 3.58
C LYS A 66 -8.09 2.14 4.09
N ALA A 67 -6.85 2.49 4.42
CA ALA A 67 -5.80 1.60 4.90
C ALA A 67 -4.94 2.30 5.97
N VAL A 68 -4.19 1.50 6.71
CA VAL A 68 -3.05 1.98 7.50
C VAL A 68 -1.78 1.65 6.74
N LEU A 69 -0.91 2.64 6.57
CA LEU A 69 0.26 2.59 5.72
C LEU A 69 1.52 2.76 6.55
N THR A 70 2.56 2.01 6.18
CA THR A 70 3.90 2.15 6.75
C THR A 70 4.95 2.06 5.66
N LEU A 71 6.08 2.72 5.82
CA LEU A 71 7.28 2.45 5.02
C LEU A 71 7.95 1.17 5.52
N ASP A 72 8.37 0.30 4.60
CA ASP A 72 9.01 -0.98 4.92
C ASP A 72 10.25 -0.79 5.81
N ASP A 73 11.09 0.19 5.47
CA ASP A 73 12.33 0.49 6.19
C ASP A 73 12.13 1.39 7.42
N VAL A 74 10.93 1.94 7.63
CA VAL A 74 10.60 2.78 8.79
C VAL A 74 9.29 2.31 9.44
N PRO A 75 9.30 1.23 10.23
CA PRO A 75 8.07 0.66 10.78
C PRO A 75 7.32 1.56 11.78
N SER A 76 7.97 2.61 12.29
CA SER A 76 7.34 3.65 13.13
C SER A 76 6.52 4.66 12.32
N SER A 77 6.67 4.69 10.99
CA SER A 77 5.84 5.51 10.11
C SER A 77 4.46 4.85 10.01
N ILE A 78 3.47 5.36 10.74
CA ILE A 78 2.12 4.80 10.75
C ILE A 78 1.17 5.91 10.37
N PHE A 79 0.58 5.80 9.17
CA PHE A 79 -0.28 6.82 8.61
C PHE A 79 -1.60 6.23 8.11
N GLU A 80 -2.69 6.98 8.24
CA GLU A 80 -3.93 6.61 7.57
C GLU A 80 -3.94 7.14 6.14
N GLY A 81 -4.37 6.33 5.18
CA GLY A 81 -4.42 6.73 3.78
C GLY A 81 -5.36 5.86 2.98
N TYR A 82 -5.28 5.95 1.66
CA TYR A 82 -6.13 5.20 0.74
C TYR A 82 -5.30 4.52 -0.33
N CYS A 83 -5.66 3.29 -0.68
CA CYS A 83 -5.05 2.55 -1.79
C CYS A 83 -6.15 1.94 -2.64
N ILE A 84 -5.88 1.78 -3.93
CA ILE A 84 -6.61 0.79 -4.74
C ILE A 84 -5.85 -0.53 -4.53
N PRO A 85 -6.39 -1.54 -3.82
CA PRO A 85 -5.60 -2.70 -3.38
C PRO A 85 -4.95 -3.53 -4.49
N THR A 86 -5.40 -3.30 -5.72
CA THR A 86 -5.02 -4.02 -6.93
C THR A 86 -4.02 -3.24 -7.79
N GLN A 87 -3.83 -1.95 -7.51
CA GLN A 87 -2.79 -1.12 -8.12
C GLN A 87 -1.59 -1.10 -7.17
N ARG A 88 -0.53 -1.80 -7.57
CA ARG A 88 0.67 -1.98 -6.77
C ARG A 88 1.91 -1.76 -7.61
N TRP A 89 2.97 -1.25 -6.99
CA TRP A 89 4.27 -1.04 -7.61
C TRP A 89 5.26 -2.06 -7.05
N ASN A 90 5.69 -3.03 -7.87
CA ASN A 90 6.56 -4.14 -7.45
C ASN A 90 6.04 -4.93 -6.23
N GLY A 91 4.71 -4.98 -6.07
CA GLY A 91 4.04 -5.62 -4.92
C GLY A 91 3.77 -4.69 -3.73
N TRP A 92 4.38 -3.50 -3.69
CA TRP A 92 4.10 -2.47 -2.69
C TRP A 92 2.82 -1.70 -3.00
N ALA A 93 2.18 -1.18 -1.95
CA ALA A 93 1.01 -0.35 -2.09
C ALA A 93 1.37 0.98 -2.79
N ILE A 94 0.41 1.54 -3.51
CA ILE A 94 0.50 2.89 -4.08
C ILE A 94 -0.50 3.77 -3.32
N PRO A 95 -0.11 4.31 -2.16
CA PRO A 95 -1.03 5.07 -1.33
C PRO A 95 -1.22 6.50 -1.83
N VAL A 96 -2.37 7.04 -1.46
CA VAL A 96 -2.69 8.45 -1.52
C VAL A 96 -3.16 8.89 -0.14
N PHE A 97 -2.78 10.10 0.25
CA PHE A 97 -2.98 10.61 1.61
C PHE A 97 -3.74 11.92 1.57
N GLU A 98 -4.63 12.14 2.54
CA GLU A 98 -5.19 13.47 2.77
C GLU A 98 -4.06 14.47 3.04
N VAL A 99 -4.24 15.72 2.63
CA VAL A 99 -3.21 16.76 2.73
C VAL A 99 -2.67 16.93 4.16
N SER A 100 -3.52 16.76 5.18
CA SER A 100 -3.10 16.78 6.59
C SER A 100 -2.11 15.66 6.92
N VAL A 101 -2.41 14.42 6.52
CA VAL A 101 -1.53 13.27 6.75
C VAL A 101 -0.24 13.42 5.93
N ALA A 102 -0.33 13.93 4.71
CA ALA A 102 0.86 14.22 3.91
C ALA A 102 1.80 15.26 4.57
N LYS A 103 1.26 16.22 5.33
CA LYS A 103 2.07 17.14 6.16
C LYS A 103 2.76 16.43 7.31
N GLU A 104 2.15 15.39 7.89
CA GLU A 104 2.79 14.54 8.91
C GLU A 104 3.94 13.72 8.29
N ILE A 105 3.73 13.15 7.10
CA ILE A 105 4.77 12.45 6.33
C ILE A 105 5.92 13.41 6.02
N MET A 106 5.63 14.62 5.52
CA MET A 106 6.64 15.67 5.28
C MET A 106 7.48 15.95 6.54
N ALA A 107 6.82 16.13 7.70
CA ALA A 107 7.52 16.36 8.96
C ALA A 107 8.42 15.18 9.36
N MET A 108 7.93 13.95 9.19
CA MET A 108 8.70 12.74 9.44
C MET A 108 9.91 12.63 8.53
N VAL A 109 9.75 12.85 7.23
CA VAL A 109 10.83 12.77 6.23
C VAL A 109 11.91 13.80 6.55
N ASN A 110 11.52 15.06 6.75
CA ASN A 110 12.47 16.12 7.10
C ASN A 110 13.16 15.91 8.45
N GLY A 111 12.53 15.19 9.38
CA GLY A 111 13.12 14.89 10.69
C GLY A 111 13.99 13.64 10.71
N THR A 112 13.70 12.65 9.87
CA THR A 112 14.27 11.30 9.95
C THR A 112 15.24 11.00 8.81
N MET A 113 15.06 11.63 7.65
CA MET A 113 15.86 11.42 6.44
C MET A 113 16.38 12.74 5.84
N PRO A 114 16.80 13.75 6.63
CA PRO A 114 17.17 15.07 6.10
C PRO A 114 18.40 15.04 5.17
N GLU A 115 19.26 14.02 5.28
CA GLU A 115 20.41 13.84 4.40
C GLU A 115 20.03 13.33 3.00
N PHE A 116 18.86 12.71 2.86
CA PHE A 116 18.40 12.11 1.59
C PHE A 116 17.31 12.95 0.93
N TYR A 117 16.43 13.55 1.74
CA TYR A 117 15.24 14.24 1.26
C TYR A 117 15.01 15.57 1.97
N SER A 118 14.50 16.54 1.22
CA SER A 118 13.85 17.74 1.76
C SER A 118 12.46 17.85 1.15
N VAL A 119 11.45 18.06 1.99
CA VAL A 119 10.06 18.19 1.54
C VAL A 119 9.45 19.49 2.03
N THR A 120 8.82 20.22 1.11
CA THR A 120 8.07 21.43 1.44
C THR A 120 6.67 21.37 0.88
N ARG A 121 5.78 22.21 1.43
CA ARG A 121 4.40 22.35 0.99
C ARG A 121 4.16 23.73 0.41
N ASN A 122 3.60 23.81 -0.80
CA ASN A 122 3.01 25.03 -1.33
C ASN A 122 1.48 24.95 -1.22
N ASP A 123 0.93 25.55 -0.16
CA ASP A 123 -0.52 25.52 0.09
C ASP A 123 -1.32 26.39 -0.91
N GLU A 124 -0.72 27.45 -1.47
CA GLU A 124 -1.41 28.31 -2.45
C GLU A 124 -1.61 27.61 -3.80
N LYS A 125 -0.61 26.83 -4.22
CA LYS A 125 -0.61 26.12 -5.51
C LYS A 125 -1.07 24.68 -5.43
N GLY A 126 -1.21 24.12 -4.23
CA GLY A 126 -1.73 22.77 -4.04
C GLY A 126 -0.74 21.66 -4.43
N PHE A 127 0.51 21.74 -4.00
CA PHE A 127 1.48 20.65 -4.19
C PHE A 127 2.51 20.56 -3.08
N PHE A 128 3.09 19.37 -2.92
CA PHE A 128 4.33 19.17 -2.17
C PHE A 128 5.52 19.16 -3.14
N GLU A 129 6.65 19.71 -2.72
CA GLU A 129 7.91 19.65 -3.46
C GLU A 129 8.87 18.77 -2.68
N ILE A 130 9.41 17.74 -3.34
CA ILE A 130 10.37 16.79 -2.77
C ILE A 130 11.68 16.94 -3.53
N GLU A 131 12.75 17.22 -2.81
CA GLU A 131 14.12 17.25 -3.32
C GLU A 131 14.84 15.98 -2.84
N GLU A 132 15.39 15.21 -3.78
CA GLU A 132 16.21 14.02 -3.54
C GLU A 132 17.70 14.39 -3.68
N HIS A 133 18.42 14.43 -2.56
CA HIS A 133 19.76 15.02 -2.48
C HIS A 133 20.81 14.17 -3.21
N ASP A 134 20.66 12.84 -3.16
CA ASP A 134 21.58 11.90 -3.81
C ASP A 134 21.49 11.93 -5.35
N HIS A 135 20.38 12.42 -5.87
CA HIS A 135 20.09 12.46 -7.31
C HIS A 135 20.00 13.87 -7.90
N ASP A 136 20.09 14.91 -7.06
CA ASP A 136 19.90 16.32 -7.45
C ASP A 136 18.60 16.50 -8.26
N GLU A 137 17.54 15.81 -7.82
CA GLU A 137 16.24 15.76 -8.49
C GLU A 137 15.16 16.40 -7.61
N THR A 138 14.30 17.21 -8.22
CA THR A 138 13.15 17.82 -7.55
C THR A 138 11.87 17.40 -8.25
N SER A 139 10.93 16.86 -7.48
CA SER A 139 9.63 16.40 -7.95
C SER A 139 8.51 17.18 -7.28
N GLN A 140 7.44 17.47 -8.04
CA GLN A 140 6.22 18.06 -7.53
C GLN A 140 5.12 17.00 -7.43
N LEU A 141 4.51 16.92 -6.26
CA LEU A 141 3.39 16.04 -5.96
C LEU A 141 2.12 16.88 -5.84
N GLU A 142 1.36 16.95 -6.92
CA GLU A 142 0.13 17.75 -7.00
C GLU A 142 -1.01 17.13 -6.18
N ASP A 143 -1.83 18.01 -5.60
CA ASP A 143 -3.12 17.63 -5.03
C ASP A 143 -4.08 17.17 -6.13
N PHE A 144 -4.88 16.16 -5.84
CA PHE A 144 -5.98 15.73 -6.69
C PHE A 144 -7.14 15.20 -5.87
N ILE A 145 -8.29 15.00 -6.51
CA ILE A 145 -9.50 14.53 -5.87
C ILE A 145 -9.70 13.05 -6.15
N ILE A 146 -9.97 12.27 -5.11
CA ILE A 146 -10.50 10.91 -5.21
C ILE A 146 -11.93 10.89 -4.67
N ASN A 147 -12.73 9.93 -5.14
CA ASN A 147 -14.04 9.65 -4.56
C ASN A 147 -13.98 8.38 -3.70
N VAL A 148 -14.36 8.50 -2.43
CA VAL A 148 -14.44 7.37 -1.49
C VAL A 148 -15.83 7.39 -0.87
N ASP A 149 -16.59 6.31 -1.08
CA ASP A 149 -17.96 6.16 -0.57
C ASP A 149 -18.87 7.37 -0.87
N GLY A 150 -18.73 7.94 -2.07
CA GLY A 150 -19.51 9.09 -2.53
C GLY A 150 -19.03 10.45 -2.01
N LYS A 151 -17.89 10.50 -1.31
CA LYS A 151 -17.27 11.75 -0.84
C LYS A 151 -16.02 12.07 -1.64
N ASP A 152 -15.91 13.32 -2.07
CA ASP A 152 -14.71 13.85 -2.69
C ASP A 152 -13.70 14.23 -1.61
N ILE A 153 -12.50 13.68 -1.73
CA ILE A 153 -11.39 13.87 -0.79
C ILE A 153 -10.20 14.40 -1.56
N VAL A 154 -9.60 15.50 -1.10
CA VAL A 154 -8.37 16.04 -1.65
C VAL A 154 -7.18 15.28 -1.07
N VAL A 155 -6.40 14.67 -1.94
CA VAL A 155 -5.29 13.79 -1.59
C VAL A 155 -4.04 14.10 -2.42
N VAL A 156 -2.91 13.55 -1.99
CA VAL A 156 -1.65 13.56 -2.73
C VAL A 156 -1.06 12.15 -2.78
N SER A 157 -0.42 11.81 -3.89
CA SER A 157 0.31 10.55 -4.07
C SER A 157 1.72 10.73 -3.55
N PHE A 158 1.91 10.52 -2.24
CA PHE A 158 3.20 10.75 -1.58
C PHE A 158 4.18 9.61 -1.85
N MET A 159 4.96 9.74 -2.93
CA MET A 159 5.97 8.76 -3.37
C MET A 159 5.41 7.34 -3.55
N GLY A 160 4.14 7.20 -3.93
CA GLY A 160 3.44 5.92 -3.92
C GLY A 160 3.98 4.85 -4.87
N ALA A 161 4.72 5.24 -5.92
CA ALA A 161 5.39 4.33 -6.85
C ALA A 161 6.92 4.50 -6.84
N ASN A 162 7.45 5.11 -5.79
CA ASN A 162 8.88 5.39 -5.60
C ASN A 162 9.37 4.79 -4.29
N TRP A 163 8.52 4.73 -3.25
CA TRP A 163 8.82 4.16 -1.95
C TRP A 163 8.07 2.84 -1.70
N THR A 164 8.61 2.05 -0.77
CA THR A 164 8.13 0.72 -0.41
C THR A 164 7.06 0.80 0.68
N TRP A 165 5.82 1.14 0.28
CA TRP A 165 4.69 1.25 1.21
C TRP A 165 4.01 -0.09 1.48
N CYS A 166 3.93 -0.47 2.75
CA CYS A 166 3.10 -1.56 3.27
C CYS A 166 1.68 -1.05 3.54
N ASP A 167 0.66 -1.86 3.27
CA ASP A 167 -0.73 -1.56 3.61
C ASP A 167 -1.39 -2.61 4.51
N TYR A 168 -2.10 -2.14 5.53
CA TYR A 168 -2.81 -2.95 6.50
C TYR A 168 -4.29 -2.57 6.53
N TYR A 169 -5.15 -3.57 6.73
CA TYR A 169 -6.61 -3.41 6.76
C TYR A 169 -7.23 -4.20 7.93
N GLY A 170 -8.48 -3.87 8.25
CA GLY A 170 -9.28 -4.59 9.24
C GLY A 170 -8.63 -4.62 10.63
N ASP A 171 -8.66 -5.78 11.28
CA ASP A 171 -8.10 -5.98 12.62
C ASP A 171 -6.62 -5.61 12.66
N LYS A 172 -5.87 -5.90 11.59
CA LYS A 172 -4.44 -5.60 11.54
C LYS A 172 -4.16 -4.10 11.51
N ALA A 173 -4.95 -3.33 10.76
CA ALA A 173 -4.87 -1.87 10.76
C ALA A 173 -5.14 -1.31 12.17
N THR A 174 -6.16 -1.85 12.84
CA THR A 174 -6.53 -1.47 14.21
C THR A 174 -5.39 -1.75 15.19
N GLU A 175 -4.75 -2.91 15.10
CA GLU A 175 -3.56 -3.25 15.90
C GLU A 175 -2.39 -2.30 15.67
N MET A 176 -2.13 -1.92 14.41
CA MET A 176 -1.03 -1.02 14.07
C MET A 176 -1.25 0.38 14.67
N LEU A 177 -2.45 0.94 14.52
CA LEU A 177 -2.81 2.23 15.12
C LEU A 177 -2.71 2.19 16.65
N ALA A 178 -3.17 1.11 17.29
CA ALA A 178 -3.12 0.97 18.75
C ALA A 178 -1.68 0.88 19.31
N LYS A 179 -0.71 0.42 18.51
CA LYS A 179 0.71 0.41 18.90
C LYS A 179 1.32 1.80 18.86
N PHE A 180 0.87 2.65 17.94
CA PHE A 180 1.38 4.02 17.79
C PHE A 180 0.96 4.91 18.97
N VAL A 181 -0.32 4.83 19.37
CA VAL A 181 -0.88 5.63 20.48
C VAL A 181 -0.15 5.41 21.82
N ARG A 182 0.54 4.28 22.00
CA ARG A 182 1.24 3.96 23.27
C ARG A 182 2.59 4.64 23.46
N PHE A 183 3.10 5.39 22.48
CA PHE A 183 4.39 6.07 22.61
C PHE A 183 4.31 7.55 23.01
N ASP A 184 3.12 8.17 22.97
CA ASP A 184 2.92 9.57 23.39
C ASP A 184 2.55 9.72 24.89
N ASP A 185 2.36 8.62 25.62
CA ASP A 185 1.92 8.63 27.03
C ASP A 185 3.03 8.42 28.07
N ASN A 186 4.31 8.58 27.71
CA ASN A 186 5.41 8.59 28.69
C ASN A 186 6.16 9.93 28.64
N GLU A 187 5.54 10.95 29.25
CA GLU A 187 6.25 12.10 29.85
C GLU A 187 7.20 11.65 30.99
#